data_AF-A0A2A5BWA8-F1
#
_entry.id   AF-A0A2A5BWA8-F1
#
_cell.length_a   1.000
_cell.length_b   1.000
_cell.length_c   1.000
_cell.angle_alpha   90.00
_cell.angle_beta   90.00
_cell.angle_gamma   90.00
#
_symmetry.space_group_name_H-M   'P 1'
#
loop_
_entity.id
_entity.type
_entity.pdbx_description
1 polymer ?
#
loop_
_entity_poly.entity_id
_entity_poly.type
_entity_poly.pdbx_seq_one_letter_code
_entity_poly.pdbx_strand_id
1 'polypeptide(L)'
;MPEWMKHFYILCVVTTLWAWFFLIGLWSDYYQQWGWVSQLIFVDVLPLVLMVFLSKGLILLFKGYGLLKSSLLVAFYFSVPFLLYDYIYLVLYQGNGAEYLFRYWYLTGFSLLPWFVFPVKATLMLKQSNAIV
;
A
#
# COMPACT_ATOMS: atom_id res chain seq x y z
N MET A 1 6.72 10.35 -19.23
CA MET A 1 5.39 9.70 -19.23
C MET A 1 4.33 10.78 -19.02
N PRO A 2 3.31 10.88 -19.89
CA PRO A 2 2.14 11.73 -19.68
C PRO A 2 1.51 11.53 -18.31
N GLU A 3 0.88 12.57 -17.75
CA GLU A 3 0.32 12.52 -16.39
C GLU A 3 -0.67 11.38 -16.20
N TRP A 4 -1.66 11.24 -17.07
CA TRP A 4 -2.66 10.17 -17.01
C TRP A 4 -2.04 8.77 -17.02
N MET A 5 -0.93 8.57 -17.74
CA MET A 5 -0.22 7.30 -17.80
C MET A 5 0.47 6.97 -16.47
N LYS A 6 0.94 7.97 -15.70
CA LYS A 6 1.51 7.74 -14.35
C LYS A 6 0.46 7.20 -13.40
N HIS A 7 -0.75 7.79 -13.43
CA HIS A 7 -1.88 7.37 -12.62
C HIS A 7 -2.35 5.96 -12.99
N PHE A 8 -2.45 5.68 -14.28
CA PHE A 8 -2.80 4.34 -14.76
C PHE A 8 -1.72 3.31 -14.38
N TYR A 9 -0.44 3.66 -14.55
CA TYR A 9 0.68 2.80 -14.18
C TYR A 9 0.67 2.41 -12.70
N ILE A 10 0.50 3.38 -11.79
CA ILE A 10 0.50 3.07 -10.35
C ILE A 10 -0.72 2.23 -9.96
N LEU A 11 -1.88 2.47 -10.57
CA LEU A 11 -3.06 1.61 -10.39
C LEU A 11 -2.76 0.19 -10.84
N CYS A 12 -2.20 -0.03 -12.02
CA CYS A 12 -1.81 -1.37 -12.49
C CYS A 12 -0.82 -2.06 -11.54
N VAL A 13 0.17 -1.33 -11.00
CA VAL A 13 1.12 -1.87 -10.02
C VAL A 13 0.38 -2.33 -8.77
N VAL A 14 -0.47 -1.48 -8.20
CA VAL A 14 -1.22 -1.78 -6.97
C VAL A 14 -2.21 -2.93 -7.18
N THR A 15 -2.95 -2.93 -8.29
CA THR A 15 -3.83 -4.06 -8.66
C THR A 15 -3.05 -5.35 -8.82
N THR A 16 -1.87 -5.32 -9.44
CA THR A 16 -1.03 -6.52 -9.59
C THR A 16 -0.53 -7.03 -8.25
N LEU A 17 -0.10 -6.14 -7.35
CA LEU A 17 0.34 -6.52 -6.01
C LEU A 17 -0.79 -7.14 -5.19
N TRP A 18 -1.98 -6.53 -5.23
CA TRP A 18 -3.16 -7.10 -4.59
C TRP A 18 -3.54 -8.45 -5.20
N ALA A 19 -3.51 -8.59 -6.53
CA ALA A 19 -3.82 -9.85 -7.20
C ALA A 19 -2.85 -10.98 -6.80
N TRP A 20 -1.56 -10.69 -6.66
CA TRP A 20 -0.60 -11.67 -6.13
C TRP A 20 -0.95 -12.08 -4.70
N PHE A 21 -1.23 -11.11 -3.83
CA PHE A 21 -1.65 -11.40 -2.46
C PHE A 21 -2.95 -12.24 -2.43
N PHE A 22 -3.90 -11.89 -3.29
CA PHE A 22 -5.15 -12.59 -3.44
C PHE A 22 -4.93 -14.07 -3.80
N LEU A 23 -4.15 -14.32 -4.86
CA LEU A 23 -3.88 -15.64 -5.40
C LEU A 23 -3.04 -16.53 -4.46
N ILE A 24 -2.12 -15.94 -3.71
CA ILE A 24 -1.25 -16.69 -2.79
C ILE A 24 -2.03 -17.23 -1.61
N GLY A 25 -3.02 -16.49 -1.08
CA GLY A 25 -3.71 -16.98 0.11
C GLY A 25 -5.00 -16.31 0.53
N LEU A 26 -5.35 -15.11 0.03
CA LEU A 26 -6.59 -14.48 0.47
C LEU A 26 -7.82 -15.26 0.00
N TRP A 27 -7.75 -15.82 -1.22
CA TRP A 27 -8.89 -16.51 -1.83
C TRP A 27 -9.32 -17.80 -1.10
N SER A 28 -8.42 -18.39 -0.32
CA SER A 28 -8.60 -19.68 0.38
C SER A 28 -8.53 -19.55 1.91
N ASP A 29 -8.58 -18.33 2.44
CA ASP A 29 -8.37 -18.02 3.86
C ASP A 29 -7.04 -18.56 4.43
N TYR A 30 -6.05 -18.81 3.57
CA TYR A 30 -4.77 -19.41 3.96
C TYR A 30 -4.03 -18.54 5.00
N TYR A 31 -4.08 -17.21 4.85
CA TYR A 31 -3.47 -16.28 5.80
C TYR A 31 -4.15 -16.30 7.17
N GLN A 32 -5.43 -16.67 7.27
CA GLN A 32 -6.14 -16.80 8.54
C GLN A 32 -5.68 -18.02 9.34
N GLN A 33 -5.05 -19.01 8.70
CA GLN A 33 -4.49 -20.18 9.36
C GLN A 33 -3.12 -19.91 9.98
N TRP A 34 -2.50 -18.78 9.64
CA TRP A 34 -1.20 -18.40 10.16
C TRP A 34 -1.30 -17.85 11.57
N GLY A 35 -0.30 -18.14 12.40
CA GLY A 35 -0.16 -17.47 13.70
C GLY A 35 0.03 -15.96 13.51
N TRP A 36 -0.37 -15.19 14.52
CA TRP A 36 -0.34 -13.72 14.50
C TRP A 36 1.02 -13.14 14.07
N VAL A 37 2.13 -13.73 14.55
CA VAL A 37 3.49 -13.30 14.20
C VAL A 37 3.78 -13.47 12.70
N SER A 38 3.36 -14.60 12.11
CA SER A 38 3.57 -14.85 10.69
C SER A 38 2.72 -13.91 9.83
N GLN A 39 1.49 -13.63 10.23
CA GLN A 39 0.66 -12.61 9.57
C GLN A 39 1.37 -11.25 9.57
N LEU A 40 1.82 -10.79 10.74
CA LEU A 40 2.53 -9.52 10.88
C LEU A 40 3.78 -9.47 10.00
N ILE A 41 4.62 -10.49 10.03
CA ILE A 41 5.90 -10.47 9.31
C ILE A 41 5.69 -10.47 7.79
N PHE A 42 4.87 -11.38 7.28
CA PHE A 42 4.78 -11.64 5.84
C PHE A 42 3.77 -10.74 5.14
N VAL A 43 2.72 -10.29 5.83
CA VAL A 43 1.70 -9.41 5.24
C VAL A 43 2.02 -7.94 5.47
N ASP A 44 2.60 -7.58 6.62
CA ASP A 44 2.85 -6.18 6.94
C ASP A 44 4.34 -5.82 6.82
N VAL A 45 5.22 -6.47 7.60
CA VAL A 45 6.63 -6.03 7.74
C VAL A 45 7.42 -6.22 6.44
N LEU A 46 7.30 -7.37 5.78
CA LEU A 46 8.04 -7.63 4.55
C LEU A 46 7.59 -6.70 3.41
N PRO A 47 6.28 -6.54 3.12
CA PRO A 47 5.79 -5.52 2.19
C PRO A 47 6.15 -4.08 2.60
N LEU A 48 6.15 -3.76 3.90
CA LEU A 48 6.59 -2.45 4.42
C LEU A 48 8.04 -2.16 4.06
N VAL A 49 8.95 -3.12 4.28
CA VAL A 49 10.36 -2.98 3.92
C VAL A 49 10.51 -2.71 2.42
N LEU A 50 9.82 -3.49 1.58
CA LEU A 50 9.81 -3.27 0.14
C LEU A 50 9.27 -1.88 -0.23
N MET A 51 8.19 -1.45 0.40
CA MET A 51 7.60 -0.12 0.21
C MET A 51 8.59 0.99 0.57
N VAL A 52 9.33 0.86 1.68
CA VAL A 52 10.37 1.81 2.09
C VAL A 52 11.49 1.89 1.04
N PHE A 53 11.93 0.77 0.48
CA PHE A 53 12.94 0.77 -0.58
C PHE A 53 12.45 1.42 -1.87
N LEU A 54 11.22 1.12 -2.31
CA LEU A 54 10.64 1.64 -3.55
C LEU A 54 10.12 3.09 -3.43
N SER A 55 9.88 3.57 -2.21
CA SER A 55 9.23 4.85 -1.91
C SER A 55 9.81 6.04 -2.66
N LYS A 56 11.15 6.15 -2.74
CA LYS A 56 11.82 7.25 -3.45
C LYS A 56 11.42 7.29 -4.92
N GLY A 57 11.46 6.14 -5.61
CA GLY A 57 11.12 6.04 -7.02
C GLY A 57 9.66 6.39 -7.27
N LEU A 58 8.76 5.85 -6.44
CA LEU A 58 7.32 6.09 -6.54
C LEU A 58 6.95 7.56 -6.31
N ILE A 59 7.55 8.22 -5.31
CA ILE A 59 7.35 9.66 -5.06
C ILE A 59 7.88 10.49 -6.24
N LEU A 60 9.06 10.15 -6.76
CA LEU A 60 9.66 10.91 -7.86
C LEU A 60 8.92 10.75 -9.20
N LEU A 61 8.10 9.70 -9.37
CA LEU A 61 7.20 9.56 -10.52
C LEU A 61 6.26 10.77 -10.67
N PHE A 62 5.83 11.32 -9.53
CA PHE A 62 4.90 12.44 -9.44
C PHE A 62 5.57 13.77 -9.07
N LYS A 63 6.90 13.87 -9.14
CA LYS A 63 7.68 15.04 -8.65
C LYS A 63 7.17 16.43 -9.09
N GLY A 64 6.47 16.52 -10.23
CA GLY A 64 5.85 17.75 -10.73
C GLY A 64 4.84 18.40 -9.77
N TYR A 65 4.26 17.63 -8.84
CA TYR A 65 3.35 18.17 -7.81
C TYR A 65 4.07 18.66 -6.54
N GLY A 66 5.40 18.48 -6.45
CA GLY A 66 6.17 18.70 -5.22
C GLY A 66 6.18 17.47 -4.30
N LEU A 67 7.24 17.29 -3.50
CA LEU A 67 7.53 16.03 -2.81
C LEU A 67 6.43 15.59 -1.83
N LEU A 68 5.88 16.49 -1.01
CA LEU A 68 4.82 16.14 -0.06
C LEU A 68 3.49 15.81 -0.74
N LYS A 69 3.09 16.58 -1.77
CA LYS A 69 1.86 16.26 -2.52
C LYS A 69 2.01 14.94 -3.27
N SER A 70 3.19 14.69 -3.83
CA SER A 70 3.52 13.44 -4.51
C SER A 70 3.44 12.24 -3.56
N SER A 71 3.94 12.36 -2.33
CA SER A 71 3.89 11.26 -1.37
C SER A 71 2.48 10.96 -0.87
N LEU A 72 1.65 11.99 -0.65
CA LEU A 72 0.24 11.80 -0.31
C LEU A 72 -0.54 11.16 -1.46
N LEU A 73 -0.25 11.55 -2.70
CA LEU A 73 -0.86 10.96 -3.89
C LEU A 73 -0.51 9.48 -4.03
N VAL A 74 0.77 9.14 -3.84
CA VAL A 74 1.22 7.73 -3.86
C VAL A 74 0.60 6.94 -2.69
N ALA A 75 0.54 7.52 -1.49
CA ALA A 75 -0.12 6.89 -0.34
C ALA A 75 -1.59 6.58 -0.62
N PHE A 76 -2.31 7.52 -1.23
CA PHE A 76 -3.69 7.33 -1.66
C PHE A 76 -3.82 6.19 -2.67
N TYR A 77 -2.97 6.17 -3.70
CA TYR A 77 -3.01 5.12 -4.74
C TYR A 77 -2.70 3.72 -4.25
N PHE A 78 -1.90 3.58 -3.19
CA PHE A 78 -1.71 2.29 -2.55
C PHE A 78 -2.91 2.00 -1.63
N SER A 79 -3.18 2.86 -0.65
CA SER A 79 -4.17 2.60 0.41
C SER A 79 -5.58 2.35 -0.12
N VAL A 80 -6.11 3.26 -0.95
CA VAL A 80 -7.54 3.24 -1.31
C VAL A 80 -7.91 2.07 -2.22
N PRO A 81 -7.17 1.76 -3.29
CA PRO A 81 -7.46 0.58 -4.10
C PRO A 81 -7.33 -0.73 -3.32
N PHE A 82 -6.30 -0.88 -2.47
CA PHE A 82 -6.17 -2.05 -1.59
C PHE A 82 -7.42 -2.24 -0.72
N LEU A 83 -7.82 -1.19 0.00
CA LEU A 83 -9.00 -1.23 0.87
C LEU A 83 -10.30 -1.50 0.08
N LEU A 84 -10.42 -0.94 -1.13
CA LEU A 84 -11.58 -1.17 -1.99
C LEU A 84 -11.66 -2.63 -2.46
N TYR A 85 -10.53 -3.22 -2.86
CA TYR A 85 -10.50 -4.62 -3.30
C TYR A 85 -10.79 -5.57 -2.13
N ASP A 86 -10.22 -5.30 -0.96
CA ASP A 86 -10.50 -6.07 0.26
C ASP A 86 -11.97 -5.94 0.67
N TYR A 87 -12.56 -4.75 0.57
CA TYR A 87 -13.98 -4.54 0.83
C TYR A 87 -14.86 -5.34 -0.14
N ILE A 88 -14.58 -5.25 -1.44
CA ILE A 88 -15.34 -6.00 -2.46
C ILE A 88 -15.26 -7.50 -2.18
N TYR A 89 -14.07 -8.03 -1.90
CA TYR A 89 -13.91 -9.46 -1.70
C TYR A 89 -14.42 -9.94 -0.34
N LEU A 90 -14.00 -9.31 0.76
CA LEU A 90 -14.28 -9.80 2.11
C LEU A 90 -15.67 -9.42 2.60
N VAL A 91 -16.19 -8.26 2.19
CA VAL A 91 -17.49 -7.77 2.63
C VAL A 91 -18.58 -8.16 1.64
N LEU A 92 -18.45 -7.80 0.36
CA LEU A 92 -19.52 -8.03 -0.61
C LEU A 92 -19.59 -9.50 -1.06
N TYR A 93 -18.45 -10.15 -1.29
CA TYR A 93 -18.42 -11.53 -1.78
C TYR A 93 -18.44 -12.57 -0.64
N GLN A 94 -17.59 -12.45 0.38
CA GLN A 94 -17.55 -13.40 1.51
C GLN A 94 -18.59 -13.09 2.62
N GLY A 95 -19.21 -11.91 2.62
CA GLY A 95 -20.26 -11.58 3.58
C GLY A 95 -19.78 -11.29 5.01
N ASN A 96 -18.50 -11.00 5.25
CA ASN A 96 -17.96 -10.78 6.61
C ASN A 96 -18.46 -9.47 7.28
N GLY A 97 -19.19 -8.59 6.57
CA GLY A 97 -19.61 -7.30 7.13
C GLY A 97 -18.42 -6.44 7.59
N ALA A 98 -18.63 -5.56 8.57
CA ALA A 98 -17.56 -4.71 9.13
C ALA A 98 -16.55 -5.47 10.00
N GLU A 99 -16.84 -6.72 10.38
CA GLU A 99 -15.97 -7.54 11.22
C GLU A 99 -14.64 -7.87 10.54
N TYR A 100 -14.59 -7.79 9.20
CA TYR A 100 -13.35 -8.01 8.44
C TYR A 100 -12.21 -7.09 8.89
N LEU A 101 -12.52 -5.87 9.37
CA LEU A 101 -11.51 -4.92 9.85
C LEU A 101 -10.71 -5.46 11.04
N PHE A 102 -11.34 -6.30 11.86
CA PHE A 102 -10.71 -6.92 13.03
C PHE A 102 -10.23 -8.34 12.70
N ARG A 103 -11.03 -9.14 11.99
CA ARG A 103 -10.66 -10.51 11.61
C ARG A 103 -9.48 -10.56 10.66
N TYR A 104 -9.40 -9.63 9.71
CA TYR A 104 -8.29 -9.44 8.78
C TYR A 104 -7.51 -8.17 9.15
N TRP A 105 -7.16 -8.03 10.44
CA TRP A 105 -6.47 -6.86 10.98
C TRP A 105 -5.21 -6.50 10.21
N TYR A 106 -4.47 -7.49 9.70
CA TYR A 106 -3.24 -7.29 8.93
C TYR A 106 -3.52 -6.57 7.61
N LEU A 107 -4.63 -6.85 6.92
CA LEU A 107 -5.02 -6.10 5.71
C LEU A 107 -5.34 -4.65 6.02
N THR A 108 -6.11 -4.46 7.10
CA THR A 108 -6.48 -3.12 7.56
C THR A 108 -5.25 -2.34 7.97
N GLY A 109 -4.34 -2.95 8.73
CA GLY A 109 -3.05 -2.38 9.13
C GLY A 109 -2.21 -2.02 7.92
N PHE A 110 -2.04 -2.94 6.97
CA PHE A 110 -1.30 -2.70 5.73
C PHE A 110 -1.86 -1.52 4.93
N SER A 111 -3.19 -1.37 4.85
CA SER A 111 -3.82 -0.25 4.14
C SER A 111 -3.47 1.13 4.72
N LEU A 112 -3.08 1.19 6.01
CA LEU A 112 -2.68 2.43 6.68
C LEU A 112 -1.18 2.73 6.53
N LEU A 113 -0.33 1.73 6.34
CA LEU A 113 1.12 1.89 6.24
C LEU A 113 1.58 2.91 5.18
N PRO A 114 1.00 2.97 3.96
CA PRO A 114 1.33 3.98 2.95
C PRO A 114 1.30 5.43 3.49
N TRP A 115 0.33 5.75 4.35
CA TRP A 115 0.16 7.09 4.92
C TRP A 115 1.26 7.49 5.89
N PHE A 116 2.03 6.54 6.40
CA PHE A 116 3.22 6.81 7.22
C PHE A 116 4.49 6.77 6.37
N VAL A 117 4.67 5.72 5.57
CA VAL A 117 5.90 5.46 4.82
C VAL A 117 6.21 6.57 3.83
N PHE A 118 5.25 6.93 2.97
CA PHE A 118 5.52 7.87 1.90
C PHE A 118 5.73 9.30 2.42
N PRO A 119 4.91 9.83 3.35
CA PRO A 119 5.17 11.16 3.92
C PRO A 119 6.50 11.24 4.68
N VAL A 120 6.83 10.25 5.50
CA VAL A 120 8.13 10.21 6.22
C VAL A 120 9.28 10.22 5.22
N LYS A 121 9.21 9.41 4.16
CA LYS A 121 10.25 9.40 3.11
C LYS A 121 10.38 10.77 2.43
N ALA A 122 9.27 11.40 2.07
CA ALA A 122 9.29 12.72 1.44
C ALA A 122 9.93 13.79 2.34
N THR A 123 9.62 13.77 3.64
CA THR A 123 10.27 14.69 4.61
C THR A 123 11.77 14.46 4.70
N LEU A 124 12.23 13.20 4.70
CA LEU A 124 13.66 12.89 4.67
C LEU A 124 14.34 13.38 3.37
N MET A 125 13.68 13.22 2.23
CA MET A 125 14.17 13.71 0.93
C MET A 125 14.26 15.25 0.89
N LEU A 126 13.28 15.95 1.48
CA LEU A 126 13.32 17.41 1.59
C LEU A 126 14.50 17.89 2.44
N LYS A 127 14.73 17.26 3.60
CA LYS A 127 15.87 17.58 4.48
C LYS A 127 17.21 17.38 3.75
N GLN A 128 17.34 16.31 2.98
CA GLN A 128 18.55 16.05 2.19
C GLN A 128 18.77 17.09 1.09
N SER A 129 17.70 17.53 0.41
CA SER A 129 17.79 18.58 -0.62
C SER A 129 18.26 19.92 -0.04
N ASN A 130 17.78 20.28 1.15
CA ASN A 130 18.15 21.55 1.80
C ASN A 130 19.55 21.54 2.43
N ALA A 131 20.12 20.37 2.69
CA ALA A 131 21.48 20.25 3.23
C ALA A 131 22.57 20.38 2.14
N ILE A 132 22.18 20.36 0.86
CA ILE A 132 23.08 20.43 -0.30
C ILE A 132 23.10 21.86 -0.89
N VAL A 133 22.21 22.74 -0.44
CA VAL A 133 22.13 24.16 -0.80
C VAL A 133 22.79 25.00 0.29
#